data_AF-G5J8K7-F1
#
_entry.id   AF-G5J8K7-F1
#
_cell.length_a   1.000
_cell.length_b   1.000
_cell.length_c   1.000
_cell.angle_alpha   90.00
_cell.angle_beta   90.00
_cell.angle_gamma   90.00
#
_symmetry.space_group_name_H-M   'P 1'
#
loop_
_entity.id
_entity.type
_entity.pdbx_description
1 polymer ?
#
loop_
_entity_poly.entity_id
_entity_poly.type
_entity_poly.pdbx_seq_one_letter_code
_entity_poly.pdbx_strand_id
1 'polypeptide(L)'
;MGIDGSNTRELLSYLEHSYINQKNLKQVILGIDHYMFNEFDKRQDAFLQKRLKNKHIILTDLLNTLFSQDALIASKNTIKENWNLPKKPQDLVRGDNGFFPHREPNNGKTEWRFSNIIEQYFGYHTQYKLSEDRFNDFKKIVEFCRQNNIELIVFISPSHATQWEALRVTDRWDSFEEWKRKMVAITPVWDFSGYNSVTSEPIQPIMSNYVDNSHYTPNIGDFVLNRILSHNVEQVPEDFGVLITSENIEQHLAKIRSDREEWAKMRPNEVELVETLKQNFKEQQ
;
A
#
# COMPACT_ATOMS: atom_id res chain seq x y z
N MET A 1 1.13 -2.73 11.39
CA MET A 1 2.52 -2.49 10.92
C MET A 1 2.44 -2.17 9.44
N GLY A 2 3.05 -1.07 8.98
CA GLY A 2 3.18 -0.79 7.54
C GLY A 2 4.51 -1.37 7.06
N ILE A 3 4.45 -2.31 6.10
CA ILE A 3 5.64 -2.90 5.49
C ILE A 3 5.59 -2.46 4.04
N ASP A 4 6.47 -1.52 3.70
CA ASP A 4 6.56 -0.99 2.34
C ASP A 4 6.86 -2.12 1.36
N GLY A 5 6.21 -2.12 0.18
CA GLY A 5 6.50 -3.01 -0.94
C GLY A 5 6.51 -4.52 -0.66
N SER A 6 5.82 -5.02 0.38
CA SER A 6 5.85 -6.46 0.69
C SER A 6 4.95 -7.30 -0.19
N ASN A 7 5.38 -8.51 -0.55
CA ASN A 7 4.53 -9.49 -1.22
C ASN A 7 3.88 -10.49 -0.23
N THR A 8 2.95 -11.32 -0.71
CA THR A 8 2.16 -12.22 0.14
C THR A 8 2.99 -13.24 0.93
N ARG A 9 4.17 -13.64 0.43
CA ARG A 9 5.09 -14.54 1.15
C ARG A 9 5.69 -13.88 2.38
N GLU A 10 6.03 -12.60 2.25
CA GLU A 10 6.60 -11.78 3.31
C GLU A 10 5.53 -11.51 4.36
N LEU A 11 4.31 -11.13 3.93
CA LEU A 11 3.15 -10.95 4.80
C LEU A 11 2.87 -12.20 5.66
N LEU A 12 2.87 -13.39 5.05
CA LEU A 12 2.71 -14.65 5.79
C LEU A 12 3.80 -14.82 6.86
N SER A 13 5.05 -14.53 6.51
CA SER A 13 6.18 -14.66 7.44
C SER A 13 6.10 -13.67 8.61
N TYR A 14 5.60 -12.45 8.36
CA TYR A 14 5.37 -11.45 9.41
C TYR A 14 4.18 -11.79 10.29
N LEU A 15 3.12 -12.39 9.74
CA LEU A 15 2.01 -12.92 10.52
C LEU A 15 2.48 -14.05 11.46
N GLU A 16 3.20 -15.03 10.93
CA GLU A 16 3.80 -16.13 11.70
C GLU A 16 4.69 -15.58 12.83
N HIS A 17 5.55 -14.62 12.52
CA HIS A 17 6.40 -13.95 13.51
C HIS A 17 5.58 -13.25 14.59
N SER A 18 4.55 -12.50 14.20
CA SER A 18 3.69 -11.77 15.14
C SER A 18 2.98 -12.72 16.08
N TYR A 19 2.44 -13.83 15.56
CA TYR A 19 1.79 -14.87 16.36
C TYR A 19 2.76 -15.52 17.36
N ILE A 20 3.98 -15.87 16.93
CA ILE A 20 5.01 -16.47 17.79
C ILE A 20 5.41 -15.56 18.96
N ASN A 21 5.39 -14.24 18.75
CA ASN A 21 5.81 -13.23 19.72
C ASN A 21 4.65 -12.58 20.48
N GLN A 22 3.41 -12.74 20.03
CA GLN A 22 2.20 -12.26 20.70
C GLN A 22 1.22 -13.41 20.93
N LYS A 23 1.37 -14.09 22.07
CA LYS A 23 0.58 -15.29 22.43
C LYS A 23 -0.94 -15.09 22.46
N ASN A 24 -1.40 -13.84 22.54
CA ASN A 24 -2.82 -13.48 22.60
C ASN A 24 -3.28 -12.71 21.34
N LEU A 25 -2.63 -12.88 20.19
CA LEU A 25 -3.10 -12.29 18.94
C LEU A 25 -4.52 -12.79 18.63
N LYS A 26 -5.50 -11.87 18.59
CA LYS A 26 -6.93 -12.19 18.38
C LYS A 26 -7.47 -11.71 17.04
N GLN A 27 -6.91 -10.63 16.52
CA GLN A 27 -7.39 -10.01 15.29
C GLN A 27 -6.21 -9.53 14.46
N VAL A 28 -6.34 -9.66 13.14
CA VAL A 28 -5.41 -9.14 12.13
C VAL A 28 -6.23 -8.36 11.11
N ILE A 29 -5.90 -7.09 10.93
CA ILE A 29 -6.42 -6.25 9.85
C ILE A 29 -5.31 -6.16 8.79
N LEU A 30 -5.56 -6.72 7.61
CA LEU A 30 -4.58 -6.91 6.55
C LEU A 30 -4.95 -6.09 5.32
N GLY A 31 -4.14 -5.07 5.03
CA GLY A 31 -4.19 -4.35 3.75
C GLY A 31 -3.53 -5.17 2.65
N ILE A 32 -4.18 -5.27 1.50
CA ILE A 32 -3.66 -5.93 0.30
C ILE A 32 -3.76 -5.02 -0.91
N ASP A 33 -2.79 -5.15 -1.81
CA ASP A 33 -2.72 -4.39 -3.04
C ASP A 33 -2.48 -5.31 -4.25
N HIS A 34 -2.97 -4.88 -5.41
CA HIS A 34 -2.85 -5.63 -6.67
C HIS A 34 -1.41 -5.95 -7.05
N TYR A 35 -0.47 -5.03 -6.81
CA TYR A 35 0.94 -5.24 -7.15
C TYR A 35 1.57 -6.41 -6.37
N MET A 36 1.09 -6.70 -5.15
CA MET A 36 1.64 -7.78 -4.30
C MET A 36 1.44 -9.18 -4.89
N PHE A 37 0.57 -9.29 -5.90
CA PHE A 37 0.20 -10.54 -6.58
C PHE A 37 0.87 -10.68 -7.95
N ASN A 38 1.81 -9.80 -8.28
CA ASN A 38 2.60 -9.90 -9.50
C ASN A 38 3.62 -11.07 -9.42
N GLU A 39 3.65 -11.91 -10.44
CA GLU A 39 4.58 -13.02 -10.64
C GLU A 39 6.04 -12.54 -10.70
N PHE A 40 6.25 -11.35 -11.28
CA PHE A 40 7.59 -10.81 -11.50
C PHE A 40 8.11 -9.97 -10.34
N ASP A 41 7.26 -9.70 -9.34
CA ASP A 41 7.66 -8.96 -8.16
C ASP A 41 8.58 -9.82 -7.29
N LYS A 42 9.82 -9.35 -7.12
CA LYS A 42 10.85 -10.05 -6.36
C LYS A 42 10.66 -9.76 -4.87
N ARG A 43 11.14 -10.69 -4.04
CA ARG A 43 11.27 -10.42 -2.59
C ARG A 43 12.20 -9.25 -2.37
N GLN A 44 11.94 -8.47 -1.33
CA GLN A 44 12.83 -7.38 -0.98
C GLN A 44 14.19 -7.91 -0.55
N ASP A 45 15.26 -7.25 -0.97
CA ASP A 45 16.64 -7.68 -0.65
C ASP A 45 16.90 -7.72 0.87
N ALA A 46 16.21 -6.87 1.63
CA ALA A 46 16.30 -6.83 3.08
C ALA A 46 15.50 -7.94 3.80
N PHE A 47 14.60 -8.64 3.09
CA PHE A 47 13.77 -9.68 3.67
C PHE A 47 14.58 -10.97 3.90
N LEU A 48 14.67 -11.36 5.17
CA LEU A 48 15.31 -12.61 5.58
C LEU A 48 14.38 -13.39 6.51
N GLN A 49 13.72 -14.42 5.97
CA GLN A 49 12.78 -15.26 6.72
C GLN A 49 13.40 -15.84 8.00
N LYS A 50 14.72 -16.12 8.02
CA LYS A 50 15.44 -16.59 9.22
C LYS A 50 15.34 -15.63 10.40
N ARG A 51 15.30 -14.31 10.16
CA ARG A 51 15.18 -13.29 11.22
C ARG A 51 13.82 -13.35 11.88
N LEU A 52 12.78 -13.64 11.09
CA LEU A 52 11.40 -13.71 11.53
C LEU A 52 11.06 -15.00 12.30
N LYS A 53 11.84 -16.07 12.13
CA LYS A 53 11.64 -17.31 12.89
C LYS A 53 12.23 -17.28 14.31
N ASN A 54 13.04 -16.28 14.63
CA ASN A 54 13.71 -16.17 15.93
C ASN A 54 12.97 -15.18 16.85
N LYS A 55 13.05 -15.44 18.17
CA LYS A 55 12.55 -14.52 19.22
C LYS A 55 13.63 -13.56 19.75
N HIS A 56 14.84 -13.64 19.19
CA HIS A 56 16.01 -12.94 19.67
C HIS A 56 16.78 -12.35 18.48
N ILE A 57 17.51 -11.27 18.72
CA ILE A 57 18.43 -10.69 17.74
C ILE A 57 19.52 -11.71 17.44
N ILE A 58 19.76 -11.99 16.16
CA ILE A 58 20.83 -12.88 15.73
C ILE A 58 22.16 -12.16 15.96
N LEU A 59 23.07 -12.74 16.73
CA LEU A 59 24.34 -12.09 17.12
C LEU A 59 25.17 -11.65 15.91
N THR A 60 25.17 -12.43 14.83
CA THR A 60 25.87 -12.06 13.59
C THR A 60 25.22 -10.87 12.89
N ASP A 61 23.89 -10.73 12.94
CA ASP A 61 23.21 -9.54 12.44
C ASP A 61 23.58 -8.31 13.29
N LEU A 62 23.62 -8.45 14.62
CA LEU A 62 24.03 -7.37 15.52
C LEU A 62 25.47 -6.91 15.22
N LEU A 63 26.40 -7.86 15.09
CA LEU A 63 27.80 -7.55 14.77
C LEU A 63 27.94 -6.92 13.39
N ASN A 64 27.25 -7.42 12.37
CA ASN A 64 27.29 -6.85 11.03
C ASN A 64 26.66 -5.44 10.97
N THR A 65 25.62 -5.17 11.77
CA THR A 65 25.04 -3.83 11.86
C THR A 65 25.95 -2.86 12.61
N LEU A 66 26.60 -3.29 13.69
CA LEU A 66 27.42 -2.41 14.54
C LEU A 66 28.85 -2.21 13.99
N PHE A 67 29.40 -3.18 13.29
CA PHE A 67 30.81 -3.20 12.86
C PHE A 67 31.00 -3.34 11.34
N SER A 68 30.03 -2.92 10.53
CA SER A 68 30.23 -2.85 9.07
C SER A 68 30.99 -1.59 8.66
N GLN A 69 31.65 -1.67 7.49
CA GLN A 69 32.21 -0.51 6.81
C GLN A 69 31.12 0.54 6.54
N ASP A 70 29.91 0.09 6.18
CA ASP A 70 28.75 0.95 5.96
C ASP A 70 28.36 1.70 7.23
N ALA A 71 28.36 1.05 8.40
CA ALA A 71 28.08 1.70 9.68
C ALA A 71 29.12 2.79 10.02
N LEU A 72 30.40 2.53 9.73
CA LEU A 72 31.46 3.53 9.91
C LEU A 72 31.31 4.72 8.95
N ILE A 73 30.98 4.46 7.68
CA ILE A 73 30.71 5.50 6.68
C ILE A 73 29.49 6.32 7.08
N ALA A 74 28.40 5.67 7.48
CA ALA A 74 27.16 6.32 7.93
C ALA A 74 27.40 7.19 9.18
N SER A 75 28.18 6.69 10.16
CA SER A 75 28.57 7.44 11.35
C SER A 75 29.39 8.68 10.99
N LYS A 76 30.39 8.55 10.12
CA LYS A 76 31.20 9.67 9.62
C LYS A 76 30.36 10.70 8.89
N ASN A 77 29.45 10.26 8.02
CA ASN A 77 28.52 11.14 7.29
C ASN A 77 27.59 11.87 8.26
N THR A 78 27.04 11.18 9.25
CA THR A 78 26.17 11.76 10.29
C THR A 78 26.89 12.87 11.07
N ILE A 79 28.15 12.64 11.49
CA ILE A 79 28.95 13.67 12.18
C ILE A 79 29.21 14.87 11.26
N LYS A 80 29.59 14.63 10.01
CA LYS A 80 29.83 15.70 9.02
C LYS A 80 28.56 16.51 8.74
N GLU A 81 27.40 15.87 8.67
CA GLU A 81 26.12 16.52 8.43
C GLU A 81 25.70 17.35 9.65
N ASN A 82 25.78 16.80 10.87
CA ASN A 82 25.47 17.53 12.10
C ASN A 82 26.38 18.74 12.34
N TRP A 83 27.64 18.67 11.89
CA TRP A 83 28.58 19.79 12.00
C TRP A 83 28.25 20.94 11.04
N ASN A 84 27.71 20.63 9.86
CA ASN A 84 27.51 21.61 8.79
C ASN A 84 26.10 22.20 8.76
N LEU A 85 25.08 21.47 9.22
CA LEU A 85 23.68 21.89 9.19
C LEU A 85 22.90 21.27 10.37
N PRO A 86 22.28 22.06 11.27
CA PRO A 86 21.22 21.52 12.10
C PRO A 86 20.06 21.13 11.18
N LYS A 87 19.91 19.82 10.92
CA LYS A 87 18.79 19.29 10.14
C LYS A 87 17.47 19.71 10.79
N LYS A 88 16.52 20.20 10.00
CA LYS A 88 15.16 20.40 10.49
C LYS A 88 14.53 19.02 10.73
N PRO A 89 13.56 18.86 11.64
CA PRO A 89 12.91 17.56 11.91
C PRO A 89 12.35 16.87 10.66
N GLN A 90 12.01 17.66 9.64
CA GLN A 90 11.50 17.25 8.33
C GLN A 90 12.57 16.55 7.45
N ASP A 91 13.85 16.74 7.77
CA ASP A 91 15.00 16.14 7.07
C ASP A 91 15.48 14.84 7.74
N LEU A 92 14.81 14.40 8.81
CA LEU A 92 15.09 13.13 9.47
C LEU A 92 14.54 11.97 8.64
N VAL A 93 15.33 10.90 8.48
CA VAL A 93 14.87 9.70 7.77
C VAL A 93 13.79 8.97 8.58
N ARG A 94 13.84 9.04 9.92
CA ARG A 94 12.85 8.50 10.85
C ARG A 94 12.72 9.45 12.05
N GLY A 95 11.50 9.62 12.56
CA GLY A 95 11.24 10.30 13.82
C GLY A 95 11.62 9.44 15.02
N ASP A 96 11.49 9.99 16.23
CA ASP A 96 11.91 9.35 17.50
C ASP A 96 11.20 8.03 17.79
N ASN A 97 10.03 7.82 17.18
CA ASN A 97 9.26 6.58 17.25
C ASN A 97 9.68 5.54 16.20
N GLY A 98 10.71 5.81 15.41
CA GLY A 98 11.23 4.92 14.36
C GLY A 98 10.41 4.91 13.07
N PHE A 99 9.35 5.70 12.95
CA PHE A 99 8.55 5.84 11.72
C PHE A 99 9.10 6.98 10.85
N PHE A 100 8.86 6.94 9.54
CA PHE A 100 9.15 8.10 8.69
C PHE A 100 8.41 9.33 9.25
N PRO A 101 9.05 10.51 9.32
CA PRO A 101 8.34 11.70 9.76
C PRO A 101 7.15 11.96 8.83
N HIS A 102 6.10 12.56 9.39
CA HIS A 102 4.92 12.92 8.61
C HIS A 102 5.36 13.81 7.43
N ARG A 103 5.14 13.34 6.20
CA ARG A 103 5.38 14.15 5.01
C ARG A 103 4.32 15.24 5.00
N GLU A 104 4.73 16.50 5.17
CA GLU A 104 3.83 17.65 5.04
C GLU A 104 3.15 17.64 3.65
N PRO A 105 1.85 17.33 3.56
CA PRO A 105 1.14 17.25 2.28
C PRO A 105 1.01 18.63 1.62
N ASN A 106 1.30 19.73 2.30
CA ASN A 106 1.00 21.08 1.79
C ASN A 106 2.27 21.94 1.66
N ASN A 107 3.31 21.38 1.04
CA ASN A 107 4.61 22.03 0.83
C ASN A 107 4.80 22.63 -0.57
N GLY A 108 3.71 22.77 -1.35
CA GLY A 108 3.74 23.29 -2.72
C GLY A 108 4.28 22.32 -3.77
N LYS A 109 4.49 21.03 -3.44
CA LYS A 109 4.99 20.00 -4.37
C LYS A 109 3.94 18.94 -4.73
N THR A 110 2.65 19.24 -4.61
CA THR A 110 1.59 18.26 -4.86
C THR A 110 1.63 17.69 -6.26
N GLU A 111 1.67 18.54 -7.30
CA GLU A 111 1.75 18.09 -8.68
C GLU A 111 2.95 17.16 -8.91
N TRP A 112 4.14 17.58 -8.47
CA TRP A 112 5.35 16.76 -8.59
C TRP A 112 5.21 15.40 -7.89
N ARG A 113 4.64 15.35 -6.68
CA ARG A 113 4.45 14.09 -5.95
C ARG A 113 3.48 13.16 -6.68
N PHE A 114 2.34 13.68 -7.13
CA PHE A 114 1.38 12.89 -7.89
C PHE A 114 2.02 12.35 -9.16
N SER A 115 2.66 13.20 -9.97
CA SER A 115 3.33 12.75 -11.19
C SER A 115 4.42 11.71 -10.91
N ASN A 116 5.28 11.96 -9.93
CA ASN A 116 6.37 11.05 -9.59
C ASN A 116 5.87 9.68 -9.11
N ILE A 117 4.83 9.61 -8.27
CA ILE A 117 4.33 8.32 -7.77
C ILE A 117 3.52 7.59 -8.85
N ILE A 118 2.77 8.29 -9.71
CA ILE A 118 2.13 7.70 -10.89
C ILE A 118 3.19 7.08 -11.83
N GLU A 119 4.28 7.79 -12.12
CA GLU A 119 5.37 7.27 -12.95
C GLU A 119 6.06 6.06 -12.32
N GLN A 120 6.33 6.09 -11.01
CA GLN A 120 6.86 4.92 -10.29
C GLN A 120 5.91 3.73 -10.41
N TYR A 121 4.60 3.98 -10.32
CA TYR A 121 3.59 2.95 -10.49
C TYR A 121 3.63 2.29 -11.87
N PHE A 122 3.87 3.05 -12.95
CA PHE A 122 4.11 2.47 -14.27
C PHE A 122 5.29 1.50 -14.27
N GLY A 123 6.39 1.85 -13.59
CA GLY A 123 7.55 0.98 -13.43
C GLY A 123 7.21 -0.39 -12.83
N TYR A 124 6.39 -0.41 -11.77
CA TYR A 124 5.94 -1.64 -11.12
C TYR A 124 4.98 -2.50 -11.98
N HIS A 125 4.37 -1.92 -13.02
CA HIS A 125 3.34 -2.56 -13.84
C HIS A 125 3.78 -2.81 -15.30
N THR A 126 5.02 -2.49 -15.64
CA THR A 126 5.65 -2.78 -16.95
C THR A 126 5.42 -4.23 -17.36
N GLN A 127 5.82 -5.16 -16.48
CA GLN A 127 5.50 -6.59 -16.59
C GLN A 127 4.62 -6.99 -15.41
N TYR A 128 3.39 -7.37 -15.70
CA TYR A 128 2.46 -7.84 -14.69
C TYR A 128 1.79 -9.14 -15.14
N LYS A 129 1.80 -10.12 -14.24
CA LYS A 129 1.00 -11.33 -14.37
C LYS A 129 0.56 -11.78 -12.99
N LEU A 130 -0.71 -12.15 -12.85
CA LEU A 130 -1.20 -12.75 -11.62
C LEU A 130 -0.48 -14.06 -11.30
N SER A 131 0.06 -14.14 -10.09
CA SER A 131 0.83 -15.29 -9.61
C SER A 131 -0.01 -16.22 -8.76
N GLU A 132 -0.13 -17.48 -9.18
CA GLU A 132 -0.82 -18.49 -8.37
C GLU A 132 -0.09 -18.77 -7.06
N ASP A 133 1.24 -18.65 -7.03
CA ASP A 133 2.02 -18.78 -5.79
C ASP A 133 1.67 -17.66 -4.79
N ARG A 134 1.48 -16.42 -5.28
CA ARG A 134 1.05 -15.30 -4.42
C ARG A 134 -0.35 -15.53 -3.85
N PHE A 135 -1.27 -16.04 -4.65
CA PHE A 135 -2.60 -16.46 -4.17
C PHE A 135 -2.52 -17.62 -3.19
N ASN A 136 -1.64 -18.59 -3.41
CA ASN A 136 -1.44 -19.71 -2.50
C ASN A 136 -0.88 -19.26 -1.14
N ASP A 137 0.05 -18.29 -1.13
CA ASP A 137 0.51 -17.70 0.12
C ASP A 137 -0.59 -16.89 0.83
N PHE A 138 -1.45 -16.18 0.09
CA PHE A 138 -2.62 -15.53 0.69
C PHE A 138 -3.63 -16.54 1.27
N LYS A 139 -3.92 -17.65 0.56
CA LYS A 139 -4.76 -18.75 1.09
C LYS A 139 -4.17 -19.29 2.40
N LYS A 140 -2.84 -19.44 2.50
CA LYS A 140 -2.17 -19.86 3.74
C LYS A 140 -2.35 -18.84 4.87
N ILE A 141 -2.34 -17.54 4.59
CA ILE A 141 -2.63 -16.50 5.59
C ILE A 141 -4.04 -16.69 6.16
N VAL A 142 -5.04 -16.81 5.29
CA VAL A 142 -6.45 -17.01 5.70
C VAL A 142 -6.59 -18.29 6.52
N GLU A 143 -6.00 -19.40 6.05
CA GLU A 143 -6.03 -20.67 6.76
C GLU A 143 -5.34 -20.60 8.12
N PHE A 144 -4.18 -19.95 8.18
CA PHE A 144 -3.42 -19.77 9.42
C PHE A 144 -4.25 -19.03 10.47
N CYS A 145 -4.90 -17.92 10.08
CA CYS A 145 -5.77 -17.18 10.98
C CYS A 145 -6.94 -18.04 11.47
N ARG A 146 -7.60 -18.76 10.56
CA ARG A 146 -8.71 -19.67 10.89
C ARG A 146 -8.29 -20.76 11.88
N GLN A 147 -7.18 -21.46 11.62
CA GLN A 147 -6.69 -22.56 12.46
C GLN A 147 -6.29 -22.10 13.87
N ASN A 148 -5.86 -20.85 14.02
CA ASN A 148 -5.40 -20.29 15.29
C ASN A 148 -6.46 -19.43 15.99
N ASN A 149 -7.72 -19.44 15.53
CA ASN A 149 -8.82 -18.62 16.07
C ASN A 149 -8.47 -17.12 16.11
N ILE A 150 -7.84 -16.63 15.04
CA ILE A 150 -7.54 -15.22 14.81
C ILE A 150 -8.56 -14.69 13.82
N GLU A 151 -9.29 -13.65 14.20
CA GLU A 151 -10.16 -12.92 13.28
C GLU A 151 -9.30 -12.21 12.21
N LEU A 152 -9.57 -12.49 10.94
CA LEU A 152 -8.88 -11.84 9.84
C LEU A 152 -9.86 -10.92 9.11
N ILE A 153 -9.51 -9.64 9.04
CA ILE A 153 -10.19 -8.66 8.20
C ILE A 153 -9.23 -8.24 7.09
N VAL A 154 -9.65 -8.41 5.85
CA VAL A 154 -8.84 -8.06 4.67
C VAL A 154 -9.44 -6.81 4.02
N PHE A 155 -8.60 -5.87 3.62
CA PHE A 155 -9.05 -4.67 2.92
C PHE A 155 -8.13 -4.25 1.78
N ILE A 156 -8.69 -3.56 0.79
CA ILE A 156 -7.97 -2.90 -0.30
C ILE A 156 -7.87 -1.42 0.04
N SER A 157 -6.67 -0.86 -0.01
CA SER A 157 -6.41 0.52 0.38
C SER A 157 -7.14 1.55 -0.50
N PRO A 158 -7.57 2.69 0.07
CA PRO A 158 -8.21 3.78 -0.67
C PRO A 158 -7.19 4.62 -1.45
N SER A 159 -6.53 4.06 -2.45
CA SER A 159 -5.67 4.88 -3.33
C SER A 159 -6.51 5.89 -4.12
N HIS A 160 -5.90 7.04 -4.42
CA HIS A 160 -6.54 8.09 -5.18
C HIS A 160 -6.96 7.59 -6.58
N ALA A 161 -8.03 8.15 -7.14
CA ALA A 161 -8.62 7.76 -8.42
C ALA A 161 -7.58 7.63 -9.57
N THR A 162 -6.56 8.49 -9.57
CA THR A 162 -5.48 8.47 -10.58
C THR A 162 -4.59 7.23 -10.53
N GLN A 163 -4.55 6.51 -9.40
CA GLN A 163 -3.91 5.18 -9.31
C GLN A 163 -4.62 4.15 -10.20
N TRP A 164 -5.94 4.19 -10.25
CA TRP A 164 -6.74 3.28 -11.05
C TRP A 164 -6.68 3.64 -12.53
N GLU A 165 -6.56 4.93 -12.86
CA GLU A 165 -6.23 5.36 -14.22
C GLU A 165 -4.84 4.90 -14.64
N ALA A 166 -3.87 4.82 -13.73
CA ALA A 166 -2.57 4.27 -14.03
C ALA A 166 -2.65 2.78 -14.44
N LEU A 167 -3.51 1.99 -13.79
CA LEU A 167 -3.80 0.61 -14.22
C LEU A 167 -4.46 0.56 -15.60
N ARG A 168 -5.36 1.50 -15.91
CA ARG A 168 -6.00 1.56 -17.23
C ARG A 168 -4.97 1.83 -18.33
N VAL A 169 -4.17 2.90 -18.21
CA VAL A 169 -3.23 3.29 -19.28
C VAL A 169 -2.05 2.32 -19.43
N THR A 170 -1.94 1.33 -18.54
CA THR A 170 -0.97 0.23 -18.60
C THR A 170 -1.59 -1.11 -18.98
N ASP A 171 -2.86 -1.13 -19.40
CA ASP A 171 -3.61 -2.34 -19.78
C ASP A 171 -3.61 -3.40 -18.66
N ARG A 172 -3.84 -2.96 -17.42
CA ARG A 172 -3.91 -3.81 -16.22
C ARG A 172 -5.29 -3.87 -15.58
N TRP A 173 -6.26 -3.15 -16.13
CA TRP A 173 -7.62 -3.08 -15.59
C TRP A 173 -8.28 -4.47 -15.47
N ASP A 174 -8.26 -5.27 -16.53
CA ASP A 174 -8.86 -6.61 -16.49
C ASP A 174 -8.19 -7.52 -15.46
N SER A 175 -6.86 -7.41 -15.33
CA SER A 175 -6.12 -8.15 -14.32
C SER A 175 -6.45 -7.70 -12.90
N PHE A 176 -6.78 -6.43 -12.69
CA PHE A 176 -7.21 -5.90 -11.40
C PHE A 176 -8.60 -6.42 -11.02
N GLU A 177 -9.53 -6.49 -11.98
CA GLU A 177 -10.83 -7.09 -11.75
C GLU A 177 -10.73 -8.60 -11.46
N GLU A 178 -9.93 -9.33 -12.24
CA GLU A 178 -9.68 -10.75 -12.03
C GLU A 178 -9.02 -11.02 -10.67
N TRP A 179 -8.11 -10.15 -10.25
CA TRP A 179 -7.52 -10.22 -8.92
C TRP A 179 -8.59 -10.12 -7.83
N LYS A 180 -9.49 -9.12 -7.89
CA LYS A 180 -10.58 -8.98 -6.92
C LYS A 180 -11.50 -10.20 -6.90
N ARG A 181 -11.85 -10.77 -8.06
CA ARG A 181 -12.63 -12.02 -8.16
C ARG A 181 -11.94 -13.17 -7.43
N LYS A 182 -10.65 -13.37 -7.69
CA LYS A 182 -9.85 -14.40 -7.00
C LYS A 182 -9.72 -14.13 -5.50
N MET A 183 -9.67 -12.88 -5.06
CA MET A 183 -9.64 -12.54 -3.64
C MET A 183 -10.91 -12.94 -2.92
N VAL A 184 -12.08 -12.51 -3.43
CA VAL A 184 -13.37 -12.77 -2.76
C VAL A 184 -13.74 -14.25 -2.77
N ALA A 185 -13.22 -15.03 -3.72
CA ALA A 185 -13.36 -16.49 -3.73
C ALA A 185 -12.61 -17.18 -2.57
N ILE A 186 -11.67 -16.49 -1.91
CA ILE A 186 -10.91 -17.00 -0.77
C ILE A 186 -11.52 -16.52 0.55
N THR A 187 -11.84 -15.23 0.65
CA THR A 187 -12.44 -14.60 1.84
C THR A 187 -13.12 -13.28 1.46
N PRO A 188 -14.16 -12.83 2.17
CA PRO A 188 -14.68 -11.46 2.02
C PRO A 188 -13.59 -10.41 2.20
N VAL A 189 -13.69 -9.31 1.44
CA VAL A 189 -12.70 -8.22 1.44
C VAL A 189 -13.43 -6.88 1.53
N TRP A 190 -12.96 -5.97 2.38
CA TRP A 190 -13.39 -4.58 2.33
C TRP A 190 -12.68 -3.84 1.20
N ASP A 191 -13.44 -3.37 0.22
CA ASP A 191 -12.89 -2.62 -0.90
C ASP A 191 -13.13 -1.12 -0.72
N PHE A 192 -12.04 -0.36 -0.50
CA PHE A 192 -12.04 1.10 -0.47
C PHE A 192 -11.50 1.73 -1.76
N SER A 193 -11.17 0.92 -2.76
CA SER A 193 -10.70 1.39 -4.06
C SER A 193 -11.83 1.92 -4.95
N GLY A 194 -11.48 2.40 -6.14
CA GLY A 194 -12.42 2.93 -7.12
C GLY A 194 -12.63 4.43 -6.97
N TYR A 195 -13.80 4.88 -7.42
CA TYR A 195 -14.15 6.30 -7.57
C TYR A 195 -15.31 6.63 -6.63
N ASN A 196 -14.99 7.28 -5.51
CA ASN A 196 -15.96 7.69 -4.49
C ASN A 196 -15.61 9.09 -3.97
N SER A 197 -16.41 9.61 -3.02
CA SER A 197 -16.26 10.97 -2.49
C SER A 197 -14.90 11.23 -1.82
N VAL A 198 -14.22 10.18 -1.34
CA VAL A 198 -12.91 10.28 -0.68
C VAL A 198 -11.79 10.16 -1.72
N THR A 199 -11.82 9.12 -2.55
CA THR A 199 -10.74 8.79 -3.50
C THR A 199 -10.66 9.72 -4.71
N SER A 200 -11.69 10.54 -4.92
CA SER A 200 -11.82 11.46 -6.06
C SER A 200 -11.55 12.92 -5.71
N GLU A 201 -10.80 13.18 -4.62
CA GLU A 201 -10.36 14.53 -4.25
C GLU A 201 -9.65 15.20 -5.45
N PRO A 202 -10.08 16.39 -5.92
CA PRO A 202 -9.38 17.07 -7.01
C PRO A 202 -7.92 17.36 -6.63
N ILE A 203 -6.98 17.17 -7.58
CA ILE A 203 -5.58 17.47 -7.32
C ILE A 203 -5.41 18.99 -7.24
N GLN A 204 -5.05 19.49 -6.05
CA GLN A 204 -4.85 20.90 -5.77
C GLN A 204 -3.54 21.13 -5.00
N PRO A 205 -3.01 22.38 -4.94
CA PRO A 205 -1.82 22.68 -4.16
C PRO A 205 -1.92 22.28 -2.68
N ILE A 206 -3.14 22.27 -2.14
CA ILE A 206 -3.47 21.84 -0.79
C ILE A 206 -4.40 20.63 -0.89
N MET A 207 -4.00 19.52 -0.28
CA MET A 207 -4.76 18.28 -0.23
C MET A 207 -5.15 17.95 1.21
N SER A 208 -6.32 17.34 1.36
CA SER A 208 -6.90 16.93 2.64
C SER A 208 -6.86 15.41 2.83
N ASN A 209 -7.12 14.65 1.76
CA ASN A 209 -7.24 13.20 1.83
C ASN A 209 -5.92 12.51 1.47
N TYR A 210 -5.06 13.15 0.68
CA TYR A 210 -3.87 12.52 0.09
C TYR A 210 -2.59 13.36 0.18
N VAL A 211 -1.45 12.67 0.34
CA VAL A 211 -0.10 13.26 0.14
C VAL A 211 0.32 13.14 -1.33
N ASP A 212 -0.02 12.01 -1.94
CA ASP A 212 0.17 11.63 -3.34
C ASP A 212 -0.89 10.59 -3.72
N ASN A 213 -0.80 9.98 -4.91
CA ASN A 213 -1.89 9.11 -5.38
C ASN A 213 -1.99 7.73 -4.68
N SER A 214 -1.03 7.34 -3.82
CA SER A 214 -1.09 6.09 -3.05
C SER A 214 -1.11 6.29 -1.54
N HIS A 215 -0.59 7.42 -1.03
CA HIS A 215 -0.50 7.69 0.41
C HIS A 215 -1.62 8.62 0.89
N TYR A 216 -2.62 8.05 1.57
CA TYR A 216 -3.72 8.79 2.20
C TYR A 216 -3.34 9.33 3.59
N THR A 217 -4.04 10.37 4.05
CA THR A 217 -3.80 11.02 5.34
C THR A 217 -4.34 10.18 6.51
N PRO A 218 -3.86 10.41 7.76
CA PRO A 218 -4.35 9.69 8.93
C PRO A 218 -5.88 9.72 9.08
N ASN A 219 -6.52 10.84 8.77
CA ASN A 219 -7.99 10.97 8.81
C ASN A 219 -8.70 9.97 7.88
N ILE A 220 -8.13 9.70 6.70
CA ILE A 220 -8.67 8.67 5.80
C ILE A 220 -8.38 7.26 6.34
N GLY A 221 -7.25 7.06 7.00
CA GLY A 221 -6.98 5.83 7.75
C GLY A 221 -8.01 5.59 8.85
N ASP A 222 -8.41 6.64 9.57
CA ASP A 222 -9.47 6.57 10.58
C ASP A 222 -10.81 6.21 9.93
N PHE A 223 -11.15 6.74 8.76
CA PHE A 223 -12.37 6.34 8.03
C PHE A 223 -12.38 4.85 7.67
N VAL A 224 -11.24 4.31 7.20
CA VAL A 224 -11.10 2.87 6.91
C VAL A 224 -11.35 2.04 8.17
N LEU A 225 -10.72 2.40 9.29
CA LEU A 225 -10.86 1.67 10.56
C LEU A 225 -12.27 1.79 11.13
N ASN A 226 -12.86 2.99 11.08
CA ASN A 226 -14.23 3.26 11.50
C ASN A 226 -15.24 2.38 10.74
N ARG A 227 -15.11 2.28 9.42
CA ARG A 227 -15.96 1.41 8.57
C ARG A 227 -15.76 -0.06 8.91
N ILE A 228 -14.51 -0.53 8.96
CA ILE A 228 -14.17 -1.94 9.19
C ILE A 228 -14.63 -2.41 10.58
N LEU A 229 -14.38 -1.60 11.62
CA LEU A 229 -14.63 -1.94 13.02
C LEU A 229 -16.03 -1.52 13.49
N SER A 230 -16.87 -0.99 12.57
CA SER A 230 -18.19 -0.45 12.90
C SER A 230 -18.15 0.59 14.03
N HIS A 231 -17.11 1.43 14.04
CA HIS A 231 -16.88 2.49 15.02
C HIS A 231 -17.09 3.85 14.37
N ASN A 232 -17.86 4.75 14.99
CA ASN A 232 -18.15 6.10 14.47
C ASN A 232 -18.51 6.13 12.97
N VAL A 233 -19.33 5.17 12.53
CA VAL A 233 -19.64 4.95 11.10
C VAL A 233 -20.34 6.16 10.49
N GLU A 234 -21.07 6.94 11.30
CA GLU A 234 -21.71 8.20 10.91
C GLU A 234 -20.74 9.28 10.43
N GLN A 235 -19.44 9.14 10.74
CA GLN A 235 -18.39 10.06 10.27
C GLN A 235 -17.81 9.60 8.91
N VAL A 236 -18.10 8.37 8.48
CA VAL A 236 -17.57 7.80 7.25
C VAL A 236 -18.56 8.01 6.10
N PRO A 237 -18.15 8.60 4.96
CA PRO A 237 -19.04 8.75 3.80
C PRO A 237 -19.67 7.42 3.38
N GLU A 238 -20.97 7.42 3.07
CA GLU A 238 -21.73 6.18 2.82
C GLU A 238 -21.13 5.35 1.66
N ASP A 239 -20.67 6.02 0.61
CA ASP A 239 -20.04 5.44 -0.58
C ASP A 239 -18.58 4.99 -0.37
N PHE A 240 -18.01 5.19 0.81
CA PHE A 240 -16.63 4.83 1.14
C PHE A 240 -16.51 3.49 1.88
N GLY A 241 -16.05 2.48 1.15
CA GLY A 241 -15.81 1.13 1.68
C GLY A 241 -17.01 0.20 1.52
N VAL A 242 -16.84 -0.84 0.71
CA VAL A 242 -17.87 -1.86 0.43
C VAL A 242 -17.31 -3.23 0.78
N LEU A 243 -18.04 -4.03 1.57
CA LEU A 243 -17.68 -5.42 1.80
C LEU A 243 -18.04 -6.25 0.56
N ILE A 244 -17.00 -6.65 -0.18
CA ILE A 244 -17.15 -7.47 -1.38
C ILE A 244 -16.99 -8.96 -1.07
N THR A 245 -17.77 -9.75 -1.78
CA THR A 245 -17.95 -11.20 -1.62
C THR A 245 -18.14 -11.84 -3.00
N SER A 246 -18.12 -13.17 -3.08
CA SER A 246 -18.40 -13.87 -4.34
C SER A 246 -19.80 -13.56 -4.88
N GLU A 247 -20.74 -13.17 -4.01
CA GLU A 247 -22.13 -12.88 -4.37
C GLU A 247 -22.31 -11.51 -5.02
N ASN A 248 -21.50 -10.50 -4.65
CA ASN A 248 -21.70 -9.11 -5.10
C ASN A 248 -20.57 -8.56 -6.00
N ILE A 249 -19.49 -9.33 -6.23
CA ILE A 249 -18.30 -8.83 -6.92
C ILE A 249 -18.59 -8.29 -8.32
N GLU A 250 -19.39 -8.96 -9.15
CA GLU A 250 -19.65 -8.49 -10.51
C GLU A 250 -20.45 -7.18 -10.55
N GLN A 251 -21.41 -7.01 -9.63
CA GLN A 251 -22.15 -5.76 -9.49
C GLN A 251 -21.21 -4.62 -9.05
N HIS A 252 -20.32 -4.89 -8.10
CA HIS A 252 -19.36 -3.92 -7.61
C HIS A 252 -18.38 -3.48 -8.71
N LEU A 253 -17.85 -4.42 -9.49
CA LEU A 253 -16.96 -4.12 -10.62
C LEU A 253 -17.66 -3.30 -11.71
N ALA A 254 -18.92 -3.64 -12.03
CA ALA A 254 -19.73 -2.84 -12.96
C ALA A 254 -19.94 -1.41 -12.46
N LYS A 255 -20.18 -1.24 -11.14
CA LYS A 255 -20.30 0.09 -10.53
C LYS A 255 -19.01 0.88 -10.68
N ILE A 256 -17.85 0.31 -10.34
CA ILE A 256 -16.55 0.99 -10.48
C ILE A 256 -16.31 1.46 -11.92
N ARG A 257 -16.65 0.65 -12.93
CA ARG A 257 -16.54 1.06 -14.35
C ARG A 257 -17.45 2.24 -14.68
N SER A 258 -18.69 2.23 -14.20
CA SER A 258 -19.62 3.35 -14.39
C SER A 258 -19.13 4.62 -13.70
N ASP A 259 -18.75 4.52 -12.42
CA ASP A 259 -18.24 5.65 -11.64
C ASP A 259 -16.98 6.26 -12.27
N ARG A 260 -16.12 5.41 -12.87
CA ARG A 260 -14.95 5.86 -13.63
C ARG A 260 -15.35 6.74 -14.81
N GLU A 261 -16.33 6.33 -15.61
CA GLU A 261 -16.76 7.09 -16.78
C GLU A 261 -17.32 8.47 -16.39
N GLU A 262 -18.03 8.54 -15.27
CA GLU A 262 -18.52 9.80 -14.70
C GLU A 262 -17.36 10.66 -14.19
N TRP A 263 -16.45 10.07 -13.41
CA TRP A 263 -15.27 10.75 -12.89
C TRP A 263 -14.40 11.33 -14.03
N ALA A 264 -14.14 10.56 -15.08
CA ALA A 264 -13.34 10.99 -16.22
C ALA A 264 -13.95 12.20 -16.96
N LYS A 265 -15.28 12.28 -17.04
CA LYS A 265 -15.99 13.45 -17.60
C LYS A 265 -15.85 14.68 -16.69
N MET A 266 -15.83 14.48 -15.37
CA MET A 266 -15.71 15.55 -14.37
C MET A 266 -14.26 15.99 -14.10
N ARG A 267 -13.27 15.16 -14.45
CA ARG A 267 -11.84 15.34 -14.17
C ARG A 267 -10.97 15.10 -15.41
N PRO A 268 -11.24 15.79 -16.54
CA PRO A 268 -10.49 15.56 -17.77
C PRO A 268 -9.00 15.90 -17.64
N ASN A 269 -8.63 16.89 -16.82
CA ASN A 269 -7.24 17.29 -16.61
C ASN A 269 -6.43 16.20 -15.89
N GLU A 270 -7.01 15.53 -14.90
CA GLU A 270 -6.37 14.42 -14.20
C GLU A 270 -6.27 13.17 -15.07
N VAL A 271 -7.24 12.94 -15.97
CA VAL A 271 -7.13 11.89 -17.00
C VAL A 271 -5.98 12.21 -17.95
N GLU A 272 -5.93 13.44 -18.49
CA GLU A 272 -4.87 13.90 -19.39
C GLU A 272 -3.49 13.83 -18.73
N LEU A 273 -3.39 14.17 -17.44
CA LEU A 273 -2.17 14.04 -16.64
C LEU A 273 -1.64 12.60 -16.70
N VAL A 274 -2.47 11.61 -16.36
CA VAL A 274 -2.05 10.20 -16.32
C VAL A 274 -1.66 9.70 -17.71
N GLU A 275 -2.43 10.06 -18.74
CA GLU A 275 -2.15 9.69 -20.12
C GLU A 275 -0.84 10.31 -20.64
N THR A 276 -0.60 11.59 -20.35
CA THR A 276 0.62 12.30 -20.72
C THR A 276 1.85 11.72 -20.04
N LEU A 277 1.76 11.42 -18.74
CA LEU A 277 2.83 10.76 -18.02
C LEU A 277 3.15 9.40 -18.63
N LYS A 278 2.13 8.60 -18.99
CA LYS A 278 2.34 7.29 -19.62
C LYS A 278 2.97 7.40 -21.01
N GLN A 279 2.56 8.37 -21.82
CA GLN A 279 3.16 8.61 -23.15
C GLN A 279 4.65 8.99 -23.05
N ASN A 280 5.02 9.75 -22.02
CA ASN A 280 6.40 10.19 -21.80
C ASN A 280 7.23 9.16 -21.03
N PHE A 281 6.59 8.17 -20.40
CA PHE A 281 7.26 7.15 -19.62
C PHE A 281 8.15 6.27 -20.50
N LYS A 282 9.46 6.32 -20.24
CA LYS A 282 10.43 5.41 -20.84
C LYS A 282 10.77 4.35 -19.83
N GLU A 283 10.54 3.08 -20.18
CA GLU A 283 10.98 1.96 -19.36
C GLU A 283 12.50 2.06 -19.18
N GLN A 284 12.94 2.13 -17.92
CA GLN A 284 14.36 2.00 -17.60
C GLN A 284 14.75 0.55 -17.91
N GLN A 285 15.61 0.36 -18.92
CA GLN A 285 16.18 -0.94 -19.29
C GLN A 285 17.08 -1.51 -18.19
#